data_AF-A0A1C3XY81-F1
#
_entry.id   AF-A0A1C3XY81-F1
#
_cell.length_a   1.000
_cell.length_b   1.000
_cell.length_c   1.000
_cell.angle_alpha   90.00
_cell.angle_beta   90.00
_cell.angle_gamma   90.00
#
_symmetry.space_group_name_H-M   'P 1'
#
loop_
_entity.id
_entity.type
_entity.pdbx_description
1 polymer ?
#
loop_
_entity_poly.entity_id
_entity_poly.type
_entity_poly.pdbx_seq_one_letter_code
_entity_poly.pdbx_strand_id
1 'polypeptide(L)' 'MIWISWPKKTSRVPTDITEDVLREILLPAGLVDIKVCAVDEIWSGLKFVIRKELRDTL' A
#
# COMPACT_ATOMS: atom_id res chain seq x y z
N MET A 1 -3.00 10.00 6.04
CA MET A 1 -3.54 8.74 5.47
C MET A 1 -3.21 8.74 3.99
N ILE A 2 -2.74 7.62 3.44
CA ILE A 2 -2.36 7.50 2.03
C ILE A 2 -2.91 6.21 1.42
N TRP A 3 -3.33 6.29 0.16
CA TRP A 3 -3.63 5.13 -0.68
C TRP A 3 -2.58 5.05 -1.77
N ILE A 4 -2.09 3.84 -2.03
CA ILE A 4 -1.14 3.58 -3.10
C ILE A 4 -1.77 2.55 -4.01
N SER A 5 -1.78 2.84 -5.31
CA SER A 5 -2.30 1.93 -6.33
C SER A 5 -1.20 1.50 -7.28
N TRP A 6 -1.23 0.24 -7.70
CA TRP A 6 -0.29 -0.35 -8.65
C TRP A 6 -1.00 -1.40 -9.51
N PRO A 7 -0.47 -1.74 -10.72
CA PRO A 7 -1.07 -2.77 -11.55
C PRO A 7 -1.02 -4.11 -10.82
N LYS A 8 -2.16 -4.78 -10.66
CA LYS A 8 -2.20 -6.09 -10.00
C LYS A 8 -1.55 -7.14 -10.90
N LYS A 9 -0.92 -8.16 -10.30
CA LYS A 9 -0.21 -9.23 -11.03
C LYS A 9 -1.09 -9.94 -12.08
N THR A 10 -2.40 -9.98 -11.87
CA THR A 10 -3.36 -10.59 -12.81
C THR A 10 -3.73 -9.70 -14.00
N SER A 11 -3.39 -8.40 -13.99
CA SER A 11 -3.69 -7.45 -15.06
C SER A 11 -2.82 -7.61 -16.32
N ARG A 12 -1.73 -8.38 -16.25
CA ARG A 12 -0.72 -8.56 -17.31
C ARG A 12 0.03 -7.28 -17.71
N VAL A 13 -0.17 -6.17 -17.00
CA VAL A 13 0.65 -4.97 -17.13
C VAL A 13 1.96 -5.21 -16.37
N PRO A 14 3.14 -5.08 -17.01
CA PRO A 14 4.42 -5.25 -16.33
C PRO A 14 4.57 -4.26 -15.18
N THR A 15 4.89 -4.77 -13.99
CA THR A 15 5.21 -3.96 -12.83
C THR A 15 6.08 -4.77 -11.87
N ASP A 16 7.00 -4.07 -11.22
CA ASP A 16 7.80 -4.62 -10.13
C ASP A 16 7.18 -4.30 -8.75
N ILE A 17 6.06 -3.60 -8.72
CA ILE A 17 5.37 -3.21 -7.47
C ILE A 17 4.42 -4.33 -7.04
N THR A 18 4.53 -4.74 -5.78
CA THR A 18 3.61 -5.67 -5.11
C THR A 18 3.23 -5.13 -3.73
N GLU A 19 2.25 -5.76 -3.06
CA GLU A 19 1.96 -5.42 -1.66
C GLU A 19 3.19 -5.59 -0.76
N ASP A 20 4.01 -6.60 -1.02
CA ASP A 20 5.19 -6.90 -0.23
C ASP A 20 6.24 -5.80 -0.37
N VAL A 21 6.49 -5.30 -1.59
CA VAL A 21 7.38 -4.16 -1.84
C VAL A 21 6.89 -2.92 -1.09
N LEU A 22 5.58 -2.66 -1.08
CA LEU A 22 5.02 -1.53 -0.34
C LEU A 22 5.19 -1.72 1.18
N ARG A 23 4.94 -2.93 1.71
CA ARG A 23 5.09 -3.23 3.14
C ARG A 23 6.54 -3.13 3.59
N GLU A 24 7.49 -3.61 2.78
CA GLU A 24 8.92 -3.52 3.07
C GLU A 24 9.38 -2.07 3.27
N ILE A 25 8.85 -1.14 2.48
CA ILE A 25 9.23 0.28 2.54
C ILE A 25 8.44 1.03 3.64
N LEU A 26 7.14 0.78 3.74
CA LEU A 26 6.24 1.65 4.53
C LEU A 26 6.07 1.20 5.97
N LEU A 27 6.20 -0.10 6.28
CA LEU A 27 6.12 -0.57 7.67
C LEU A 27 7.25 0.00 8.54
N PRO A 28 8.53 0.04 8.09
CA PRO A 28 9.60 0.68 8.85
C PRO A 28 9.42 2.20 8.98
N ALA A 29 8.76 2.85 8.01
CA ALA A 29 8.44 4.28 8.05
C ALA A 29 7.28 4.64 9.01
N GLY A 30 6.79 3.68 9.80
CA GLY A 30 5.74 3.93 10.79
C GLY A 30 4.31 3.91 10.25
N LEU A 31 4.13 3.53 8.99
CA LEU A 31 2.82 3.29 8.41
C LEU A 31 2.39 1.83 8.62
N VAL A 32 1.08 1.59 8.64
CA VAL A 32 0.49 0.26 8.68
C VAL A 32 -0.63 0.16 7.65
N ASP A 33 -0.68 -0.94 6.90
CA ASP A 33 -1.78 -1.19 5.98
C ASP A 33 -3.04 -1.64 6.73
N ILE A 34 -4.19 -1.12 6.30
CA ILE A 34 -5.48 -1.39 6.97
C ILE A 34 -6.57 -1.88 6.02
N LYS A 35 -6.38 -1.72 4.71
CA LYS A 35 -7.35 -2.15 3.72
C LYS A 35 -6.72 -2.30 2.34
N VAL A 36 -6.99 -3.43 1.70
CA VAL A 36 -6.74 -3.67 0.28
C VAL A 36 -8.06 -3.62 -0.48
N CYS A 37 -8.04 -3.14 -1.73
CA CYS A 37 -9.15 -3.28 -2.66
C CYS A 37 -8.67 -3.42 -4.11
N ALA A 38 -9.47 -4.08 -4.95
CA ALA A 38 -9.36 -3.91 -6.40
C ALA A 38 -10.00 -2.57 -6.76
N VAL A 39 -9.23 -1.68 -7.39
CA VAL A 39 -9.74 -0.39 -7.86
C VAL A 39 -10.53 -0.60 -9.14
N ASP A 40 -9.97 -1.37 -10.08
CA ASP A 40 -10.60 -1.77 -11.33
C ASP A 40 -9.99 -3.09 -11.86
N GLU A 41 -10.13 -3.36 -13.16
CA GLU A 41 -9.58 -4.53 -13.84
C GLU A 41 -8.04 -4.56 -13.88
N ILE A 42 -7.37 -3.42 -13.74
CA ILE A 42 -5.91 -3.29 -13.86
C ILE A 42 -5.25 -3.04 -12.50
N TRP A 43 -5.86 -2.22 -11.64
CA TRP A 43 -5.21 -1.66 -10.45
C TRP A 43 -5.69 -2.28 -9.15
N SER A 44 -4.75 -2.59 -8.26
CA SER A 44 -4.99 -2.81 -6.83
C SER A 44 -4.67 -1.54 -6.06
N GLY A 45 -5.32 -1.34 -4.91
CA GLY A 45 -5.06 -0.25 -3.98
C GLY A 45 -4.85 -0.76 -2.57
N LEU A 46 -3.85 -0.23 -1.87
CA LEU A 46 -3.54 -0.51 -0.46
C LEU A 46 -3.55 0.79 0.33
N LYS A 47 -4.32 0.79 1.42
CA LYS A 47 -4.49 1.92 2.32
C LYS A 47 -3.53 1.82 3.49
N PHE A 48 -2.76 2.87 3.70
CA PHE A 48 -1.86 3.02 4.84
C PHE A 48 -2.26 4.18 5.75
N VAL A 49 -2.05 3.99 7.05
CA VAL A 49 -2.22 5.02 8.08
C VAL A 49 -1.01 5.05 9.00
N ILE A 50 -0.78 6.19 9.66
CA ILE A 50 0.24 6.30 10.71
C ILE A 50 -0.25 5.52 11.93
N ARG A 51 0.64 4.68 12.48
CA ARG A 51 0.42 3.94 13.74
C ARG A 51 0.03 4.90 14.86
N LYS A 52 -0.85 4.47 15.77
CA LYS A 52 -1.42 5.38 16.77
C LYS A 52 -0.35 6.01 17.66
N GLU A 53 0.61 5.20 18.07
CA GLU A 53 1.75 5.57 18.92
C GLU A 53 2.72 6.57 18.27
N LEU A 54 2.64 6.78 16.94
CA LEU A 54 3.51 7.70 16.20
C LEU A 54 2.82 9.02 15.81
N ARG A 55 1.53 9.20 16.14
CA ARG A 55 0.76 10.38 15.71
C ARG A 55 1.08 11.65 16.48
N ASP A 56 1.63 11.51 17.69
CA ASP A 56 1.97 12.65 18.55
C ASP A 56 3.44 13.05 18.42
N THR A 57 4.24 12.29 17.67
CA THR A 57 5.70 12.44 17.52
C THR A 57 6.14 12.77 16.08
N LEU A 58 5.19 12.85 15.15
CA LEU A 58 5.35 13.30 13.76
C LEU A 58 4.57 14.58 13.53
#